data_AF-A0A3D9LD85-F1
#
_entry.id   AF-A0A3D9LD85-F1
#
_cell.length_a   1.000
_cell.length_b   1.000
_cell.length_c   1.000
_cell.angle_alpha   90.00
_cell.angle_beta   90.00
_cell.angle_gamma   90.00
#
_symmetry.space_group_name_H-M   'P 1'
#
loop_
_entity.id
_entity.type
_entity.pdbx_description
1 polymer ?
#
loop_
_entity_poly.entity_id
_entity_poly.type
_entity_poly.pdbx_seq_one_letter_code
_entity_poly.pdbx_strand_id
1 'polypeptide(L)'
;MDVARWQSRLDDVRRAVEQLRDACATDGDARRASTAAWLEGLFAEVTSANELRQSAQQALALYAGGMGSFQDVGSATMAAAVDTLRSTLRVALSAHPWDAS
;
A
#
# COMPACT_ATOMS: atom_id res chain seq x y z
N MET A 1 -7.75 17.34 -6.44
CA MET A 1 -8.31 16.01 -6.08
C MET A 1 -9.41 16.25 -5.08
N ASP A 2 -10.66 15.90 -5.43
CA ASP A 2 -11.82 16.02 -4.56
C ASP A 2 -11.67 15.21 -3.26
N VAL A 3 -12.30 15.67 -2.17
CA VAL A 3 -12.18 15.07 -0.83
C VAL A 3 -12.63 13.61 -0.83
N ALA A 4 -13.76 13.29 -1.46
CA ALA A 4 -14.26 11.93 -1.54
C ALA A 4 -13.32 11.02 -2.35
N ARG A 5 -12.66 11.57 -3.38
CA ARG A 5 -11.76 10.81 -4.26
C ARG A 5 -10.47 10.38 -3.56
N TRP A 6 -9.84 11.23 -2.74
CA TRP A 6 -8.63 10.82 -2.02
C TRP A 6 -8.94 9.91 -0.82
N GLN A 7 -10.08 10.12 -0.15
CA GLN A 7 -10.52 9.26 0.95
C GLN A 7 -10.83 7.85 0.45
N SER A 8 -11.57 7.71 -0.65
CA SER A 8 -11.81 6.39 -1.28
C SER A 8 -10.49 5.68 -1.61
N ARG A 9 -9.48 6.40 -2.10
CA ARG A 9 -8.17 5.81 -2.42
C ARG A 9 -7.39 5.40 -1.17
N LEU A 10 -7.50 6.17 -0.09
CA LEU A 10 -6.92 5.79 1.20
C LEU A 10 -7.57 4.51 1.73
N ASP A 11 -8.90 4.39 1.64
CA ASP A 11 -9.61 3.19 2.04
C ASP A 11 -9.21 1.97 1.20
N ASP A 12 -9.05 2.13 -0.11
CA ASP A 12 -8.57 1.05 -0.99
C ASP A 12 -7.14 0.60 -0.62
N VAL A 13 -6.25 1.53 -0.27
CA VAL A 13 -4.90 1.19 0.21
C VAL A 13 -4.98 0.46 1.55
N ARG A 14 -5.81 0.91 2.49
CA ARG A 14 -6.00 0.24 3.80
C ARG A 14 -6.49 -1.20 3.65
N ARG A 15 -7.47 -1.43 2.76
CA ARG A 15 -7.94 -2.78 2.43
C ARG A 15 -6.84 -3.65 1.81
N ALA A 16 -6.00 -3.08 0.94
CA ALA A 16 -4.88 -3.82 0.35
C ALA A 16 -3.81 -4.19 1.40
N VAL A 17 -3.57 -3.32 2.39
CA VAL A 17 -2.69 -3.61 3.54
C VAL A 17 -3.26 -4.72 4.42
N GLU A 18 -4.56 -4.71 4.69
CA GLU A 18 -5.25 -5.78 5.42
C GLU A 18 -5.12 -7.13 4.70
N GLN A 19 -5.37 -7.16 3.39
CA GLN A 19 -5.18 -8.38 2.58
C GLN A 19 -3.73 -8.90 2.62
N LEU A 20 -2.74 -7.99 2.60
CA LEU A 20 -1.33 -8.37 2.74
C LEU A 20 -1.06 -8.98 4.12
N ARG A 21 -1.62 -8.40 5.20
CA ARG A 21 -1.47 -8.93 6.56
C ARG A 21 -2.04 -10.35 6.67
N ASP A 22 -3.22 -10.58 6.11
CA ASP A 22 -3.87 -11.89 6.12
C ASP A 22 -3.08 -12.93 5.33
N ALA A 23 -2.50 -12.53 4.18
CA ALA A 23 -1.60 -13.38 3.42
C ALA A 23 -0.31 -13.70 4.22
N CYS A 24 0.26 -12.73 4.93
CA CYS A 24 1.42 -12.96 5.80
C CYS A 24 1.11 -13.95 6.94
N ALA A 25 -0.07 -13.83 7.56
CA ALA A 25 -0.50 -14.73 8.62
C ALA A 25 -0.70 -16.16 8.10
N THR A 26 -1.27 -16.30 6.90
CA THR A 26 -1.49 -17.60 6.23
C THR A 26 -0.16 -18.29 5.90
N ASP A 27 0.81 -17.54 5.39
CA ASP A 27 2.10 -18.08 4.95
C ASP A 27 3.14 -18.18 6.09
N GLY A 28 2.84 -17.65 7.28
CA GLY A 28 3.80 -17.58 8.39
C GLY A 28 5.00 -16.66 8.11
N ASP A 29 4.86 -15.68 7.20
CA ASP A 29 5.94 -14.78 6.80
C ASP A 29 6.08 -13.61 7.79
N ALA A 30 6.76 -13.86 8.91
CA ALA A 30 6.97 -12.87 9.97
C ALA A 30 7.70 -11.59 9.48
N ARG A 31 8.53 -11.72 8.44
CA ARG A 31 9.25 -10.59 7.87
C ARG A 31 8.28 -9.65 7.15
N ARG A 32 7.43 -10.18 6.26
CA ARG A 32 6.42 -9.39 5.56
C ARG A 32 5.28 -8.95 6.46
N ALA A 33 4.98 -9.69 7.53
CA ALA A 33 4.03 -9.26 8.56
C ALA A 33 4.49 -7.95 9.24
N SER A 34 5.79 -7.81 9.49
CA SER A 34 6.36 -6.58 10.08
C SER A 34 6.23 -5.39 9.11
N THR A 35 6.43 -5.62 7.81
CA THR A 35 6.18 -4.62 6.76
C THR A 35 4.70 -4.24 6.69
N ALA A 36 3.79 -5.22 6.75
CA ALA A 36 2.35 -4.97 6.74
C ALA A 36 1.90 -4.12 7.95
N ALA A 37 2.43 -4.40 9.14
CA ALA A 37 2.15 -3.61 10.34
C ALA A 37 2.69 -2.16 10.23
N TRP A 38 3.89 -1.99 9.65
CA TRP A 38 4.42 -0.66 9.38
C TRP A 38 3.55 0.13 8.37
N LEU A 39 3.06 -0.53 7.32
CA LEU A 39 2.14 0.08 6.35
C LEU A 39 0.80 0.46 6.99
N GLU A 40 0.26 -0.38 7.87
CA GLU A 40 -0.98 -0.10 8.60
C GLU A 40 -0.85 1.18 9.42
N GLY A 41 0.24 1.33 10.18
CA GLY A 41 0.55 2.56 10.90
C GLY A 41 0.73 3.77 9.99
N LEU A 42 1.48 3.60 8.88
CA LEU A 42 1.72 4.69 7.91
C LEU A 42 0.41 5.26 7.33
N PHE A 43 -0.56 4.41 7.00
CA PHE A 43 -1.83 4.83 6.40
C PHE A 43 -2.95 5.10 7.41
N ALA A 44 -2.79 4.72 8.68
CA ALA A 44 -3.69 5.14 9.75
C ALA A 44 -3.60 6.65 10.00
N GLU A 45 -2.38 7.20 9.96
CA GLU A 45 -2.09 8.62 10.27
C GLU A 45 -2.34 9.58 9.10
N VAL A 46 -2.75 9.09 7.92
CA VAL A 46 -3.01 9.95 6.76
C VAL A 46 -4.29 10.76 6.95
N THR A 47 -4.15 12.08 6.96
CA THR A 47 -5.25 13.05 7.12
C THR A 47 -5.47 13.92 5.88
N SER A 48 -4.56 13.89 4.91
CA SER A 48 -4.65 14.70 3.70
C SER A 48 -4.27 13.97 2.40
N ALA A 49 -4.74 14.53 1.27
CA ALA A 49 -4.37 14.06 -0.07
C ALA A 49 -2.88 14.18 -0.39
N ASN A 50 -2.15 15.07 0.31
CA ASN A 50 -0.70 15.23 0.14
C ASN A 50 0.06 14.15 0.93
N GLU A 51 -0.35 13.90 2.17
CA GLU A 51 0.18 12.81 3.00
C GLU A 51 -0.06 11.45 2.32
N LEU A 52 -1.24 11.21 1.75
CA LEU A 52 -1.52 9.98 0.99
C LEU A 52 -0.47 9.75 -0.12
N ARG A 53 -0.10 10.80 -0.86
CA ARG A 53 0.89 10.68 -1.94
C ARG A 53 2.29 10.41 -1.41
N GLN A 54 2.70 11.11 -0.35
CA GLN A 54 4.01 10.92 0.26
C GLN A 54 4.14 9.51 0.85
N SER A 55 3.14 9.06 1.61
CA SER A 55 3.06 7.70 2.14
C SER A 55 3.06 6.66 1.02
N ALA A 56 2.35 6.90 -0.09
CA ALA A 56 2.36 6.00 -1.25
C ALA A 56 3.73 5.92 -1.93
N GLN A 57 4.46 7.03 -2.07
CA GLN A 57 5.83 7.04 -2.59
C GLN A 57 6.77 6.24 -1.68
N GLN A 58 6.68 6.45 -0.37
CA GLN A 58 7.50 5.73 0.61
C GLN A 58 7.22 4.23 0.59
N ALA A 59 5.95 3.82 0.52
CA ALA A 59 5.56 2.41 0.41
C ALA A 59 6.03 1.78 -0.92
N LEU A 60 5.99 2.52 -2.04
CA LEU A 60 6.48 2.02 -3.33
C LEU A 60 7.99 1.75 -3.36
N ALA A 61 8.77 2.38 -2.49
CA ALA A 61 10.21 2.10 -2.36
C ALA A 61 10.49 0.66 -1.90
N LEU A 62 9.54 0.00 -1.20
CA LEU A 62 9.66 -1.41 -0.81
C LEU A 62 9.75 -2.38 -2.00
N TYR A 63 9.28 -1.95 -3.18
CA TYR A 63 9.32 -2.73 -4.41
C TYR A 63 10.64 -2.57 -5.18
N ALA A 64 11.52 -1.65 -4.77
CA ALA A 64 12.82 -1.43 -5.39
C ALA A 64 13.90 -2.42 -4.94
N GLY A 65 13.60 -3.29 -3.96
CA GLY A 65 14.52 -4.29 -3.39
C GLY A 65 14.94 -3.95 -1.96
N GLY A 66 15.43 -4.96 -1.22
CA GLY A 66 15.82 -4.85 0.19
C GLY A 66 15.29 -5.98 1.08
N MET A 67 15.62 -5.93 2.38
CA MET A 67 15.14 -6.92 3.35
C MET A 67 13.64 -6.74 3.61
N GLY A 68 12.83 -7.73 3.23
CA GLY A 68 11.36 -7.64 3.27
C GLY A 68 10.72 -7.18 1.96
N SER A 69 11.49 -7.16 0.86
CA SER A 69 10.97 -6.84 -0.46
C SER A 69 9.93 -7.86 -0.93
N PHE A 70 9.07 -7.40 -1.82
CA PHE A 70 8.05 -8.23 -2.45
C PHE A 70 8.52 -8.94 -3.72
N GLN A 71 9.83 -9.07 -3.94
CA GLN A 71 10.40 -9.68 -5.15
C GLN A 71 10.41 -11.21 -5.12
N ASP A 72 10.37 -11.83 -3.95
CA ASP A 72 10.44 -13.29 -3.77
C ASP A 72 9.30 -13.79 -2.85
N VAL A 73 8.09 -13.75 -3.36
CA VAL A 73 6.87 -14.15 -2.63
C VAL A 73 6.63 -15.65 -2.83
N GLY A 74 6.59 -16.40 -1.72
CA GLY A 74 6.58 -17.86 -1.74
C GLY A 74 5.25 -18.50 -2.15
N SER A 75 4.15 -17.73 -2.20
CA SER A 75 2.81 -18.22 -2.54
C SER A 75 2.09 -17.32 -3.53
N ALA A 76 1.14 -17.90 -4.27
CA ALA A 76 0.27 -17.17 -5.19
C ALA A 76 -0.62 -16.15 -4.45
N THR A 77 -1.03 -16.47 -3.22
CA THR A 77 -1.84 -15.58 -2.37
C THR A 77 -1.05 -14.33 -1.97
N MET A 78 0.20 -14.52 -1.54
CA MET A 78 1.11 -13.41 -1.24
C MET A 78 1.38 -12.57 -2.49
N ALA A 79 1.60 -13.20 -3.64
CA ALA A 79 1.80 -12.49 -4.91
C ALA A 79 0.60 -11.61 -5.27
N ALA A 80 -0.62 -12.14 -5.17
CA ALA A 80 -1.84 -11.40 -5.46
C ALA A 80 -2.04 -10.21 -4.50
N ALA A 81 -1.78 -10.40 -3.20
CA ALA A 81 -1.87 -9.33 -2.20
C ALA A 81 -0.85 -8.22 -2.47
N VAL A 82 0.39 -8.60 -2.79
CA VAL A 82 1.48 -7.68 -3.15
C VAL A 82 1.15 -6.86 -4.40
N ASP A 83 0.62 -7.50 -5.44
CA ASP A 83 0.27 -6.82 -6.70
C ASP A 83 -0.92 -5.88 -6.50
N THR A 84 -1.89 -6.28 -5.69
CA THR A 84 -3.05 -5.45 -5.30
C THR A 84 -2.59 -4.20 -4.55
N LEU A 85 -1.70 -4.35 -3.57
CA LEU A 85 -1.09 -3.22 -2.86
C LEU A 85 -0.31 -2.32 -3.83
N ARG A 86 0.49 -2.90 -4.73
CA ARG A 86 1.28 -2.11 -5.70
C ARG A 86 0.39 -1.28 -6.61
N SER A 87 -0.70 -1.86 -7.08
CA SER A 87 -1.67 -1.21 -7.96
C SER A 87 -2.37 -0.05 -7.26
N THR A 88 -2.89 -0.28 -6.05
CA THR A 88 -3.59 0.75 -5.27
C THR A 88 -2.67 1.92 -4.89
N LEU A 89 -1.42 1.65 -4.51
CA LEU A 89 -0.41 2.69 -4.26
C LEU A 89 -0.13 3.55 -5.49
N ARG A 90 -0.04 2.94 -6.68
CA ARG A 90 0.14 3.68 -7.94
C ARG A 90 -1.07 4.57 -8.28
N VAL A 91 -2.29 4.10 -8.01
CA VAL A 91 -3.51 4.88 -8.19
C VAL A 91 -3.59 6.05 -7.20
N ALA A 92 -3.16 5.83 -5.95
CA ALA A 92 -3.06 6.88 -4.94
C ALA A 92 -2.04 7.96 -5.37
N LEU A 93 -0.93 7.55 -5.96
CA LEU A 93 0.13 8.43 -6.44
C LEU A 93 -0.25 9.22 -7.71
N SER A 94 -0.92 8.57 -8.67
CA SER A 94 -1.23 9.13 -10.00
C SER A 94 -2.35 10.19 -10.00
N ALA A 95 -2.79 10.64 -8.83
CA ALA A 95 -3.69 11.76 -8.68
C ALA A 95 -3.13 13.02 -9.34
N HIS A 96 -3.53 13.25 -10.60
CA HIS A 96 -3.02 14.29 -11.47
C HIS A 96 -3.44 15.69 -10.96
N PRO A 97 -2.55 16.70 -10.97
CA PRO A 97 -2.85 18.04 -10.45
C PRO A 97 -3.78 18.95 -11.30
N TRP A 98 -4.31 18.55 -12.46
CA TRP A 98 -5.04 19.48 -13.35
C TRP A 98 -6.58 19.36 -13.39
N ASP A 99 -7.21 18.48 -12.61
CA ASP A 99 -8.69 18.46 -12.45
C ASP A 99 -9.18 19.58 -11.50
N ALA A 100 -8.73 20.83 -11.71
CA ALA A 100 -9.09 22.00 -10.91
C ALA A 100 -9.20 23.30 -11.73
N SER A 101 -9.53 23.19 -13.02
CA SER A 101 -9.81 24.33 -13.90
C SER A 101 -11.24 24.27 -14.42
#